data_AF-H0PX64-F1
#
_entry.id   AF-H0PX64-F1
#
_cell.length_a   1.000
_cell.length_b   1.000
_cell.length_c   1.000
_cell.angle_alpha   90.00
_cell.angle_beta   90.00
_cell.angle_gamma   90.00
#
_symmetry.space_group_name_H-M   'P 1'
#
loop_
_entity.id
_entity.type
_entity.pdbx_description
1 polymer ?
#
loop_
_entity_poly.entity_id
_entity_poly.type
_entity_poly.pdbx_seq_one_letter_code
_entity_poly.pdbx_strand_id
1 'polypeptide(L)' 'MLVEREPNGALDTHTHPFEAKALILAGEILIRTEAEATTYRVGDVFHLAANEPHTESYGPAGVRYLVGRR' A
#
# COMPACT_ATOMS: atom_id res chain seq x y z
N MET A 1 -7.52 -9.95 3.72
CA MET A 1 -8.62 -9.18 3.13
C MET A 1 -8.19 -8.70 1.74
N LEU A 2 -9.05 -8.80 0.73
CA LEU A 2 -8.76 -8.25 -0.60
C LEU A 2 -9.07 -6.75 -0.59
N VAL A 3 -8.17 -5.93 -1.16
CA VAL A 3 -8.36 -4.49 -1.35
C VAL A 3 -8.13 -4.16 -2.82
N GLU A 4 -8.95 -3.26 -3.35
CA GLU A 4 -8.86 -2.75 -4.72
C GLU A 4 -8.97 -1.22 -4.68
N ARG A 5 -8.16 -0.57 -5.50
CA ARG A 5 -8.07 0.88 -5.61
C ARG A 5 -8.03 1.31 -7.07
N GLU A 6 -8.75 2.39 -7.34
CA GLU A 6 -8.90 2.94 -8.69
C GLU A 6 -7.56 3.45 -9.27
N PRO A 7 -7.41 3.43 -10.61
CA PRO A 7 -6.30 4.05 -11.31
C PRO A 7 -6.01 5.50 -10.90
N ASN A 8 -4.73 5.82 -10.74
CA ASN A 8 -4.24 7.17 -10.40
C ASN A 8 -4.83 7.76 -9.11
N GLY A 9 -5.46 6.93 -8.26
CA GLY A 9 -5.90 7.34 -6.94
C GLY A 9 -4.72 7.53 -5.99
N ALA A 10 -4.98 8.20 -4.86
CA ALA A 10 -4.01 8.40 -3.81
C ALA A 10 -4.71 8.48 -2.45
N LEU A 11 -3.94 8.25 -1.39
CA LEU A 11 -4.30 8.59 -0.02
C LEU A 11 -3.22 9.49 0.56
N ASP A 12 -3.63 10.63 1.08
CA ASP A 12 -2.76 11.53 1.85
C ASP A 12 -2.25 10.83 3.13
N THR A 13 -1.38 11.53 3.87
CA THR A 13 -0.74 10.97 5.06
C THR A 13 -1.76 10.43 6.05
N HIS A 14 -1.62 9.15 6.40
CA HIS A 14 -2.47 8.49 7.37
C HIS A 14 -1.74 7.38 8.11
N THR A 15 -2.41 6.84 9.13
CA THR A 15 -1.92 5.76 9.99
C THR A 15 -3.04 4.78 10.31
N HIS A 16 -2.66 3.60 10.80
CA HIS A 16 -3.58 2.58 11.30
C HIS A 16 -3.09 2.01 12.63
N PRO A 17 -3.98 1.66 13.59
CA PRO A 17 -3.58 1.12 14.89
C PRO A 17 -3.23 -0.38 14.85
N PHE A 18 -2.88 -0.91 13.68
CA PHE A 18 -2.53 -2.31 13.45
C PHE A 18 -1.35 -2.40 12.46
N GLU A 19 -0.60 -3.49 12.53
CA GLU A 19 0.43 -3.83 11.55
C GLU A 19 -0.24 -4.31 10.26
N ALA A 20 0.22 -3.83 9.10
CA ALA A 20 -0.29 -4.24 7.79
C ALA A 20 0.80 -4.89 6.95
N LYS A 21 0.55 -6.10 6.45
CA LYS A 21 1.42 -6.76 5.47
C LYS A 21 0.60 -7.13 4.24
N ALA A 22 1.03 -6.68 3.07
CA ALA A 22 0.22 -6.76 1.86
C ALA A 22 1.00 -7.29 0.65
N LEU A 23 0.42 -8.27 -0.05
CA LEU A 23 0.93 -8.84 -1.31
C LEU A 23 0.19 -8.22 -2.49
N ILE A 24 0.93 -7.64 -3.44
CA ILE A 24 0.35 -7.07 -4.66
C ILE A 24 -0.03 -8.17 -5.64
N LEU A 25 -1.28 -8.15 -6.10
CA LEU A 25 -1.84 -9.11 -7.04
C LEU A 25 -2.02 -8.54 -8.45
N ALA A 26 -2.25 -7.23 -8.59
CA ALA A 26 -2.35 -6.53 -9.86
C ALA A 26 -2.01 -5.04 -9.69
N GLY A 27 -1.51 -4.41 -10.75
CA GLY A 27 -1.17 -2.99 -10.74
C GLY A 27 0.07 -2.67 -9.91
N GLU A 28 0.14 -1.43 -9.42
CA GLU A 28 1.26 -0.96 -8.61
C GLU A 28 0.82 0.11 -7.60
N ILE A 29 1.53 0.16 -6.47
CA ILE A 29 1.35 1.14 -5.40
C ILE A 29 2.70 1.72 -5.01
N LEU A 30 2.79 3.05 -4.93
CA LEU A 30 3.87 3.76 -4.26
C LEU A 30 3.46 3.99 -2.81
N ILE A 31 4.23 3.44 -1.88
CA ILE A 31 4.15 3.77 -0.46
C ILE A 31 5.28 4.73 -0.14
N ARG A 32 4.97 5.83 0.53
CA ARG A 32 5.98 6.75 1.08
C ARG A 32 5.82 6.84 2.59
N THR A 33 6.87 6.51 3.30
CA THR A 33 7.01 6.70 4.75
C THR A 33 8.01 7.84 4.99
N GLU A 34 8.33 8.14 6.25
CA GLU A 34 9.43 9.06 6.57
C GLU A 34 10.80 8.49 6.16
N ALA A 35 10.96 7.17 6.19
CA ALA A 35 12.24 6.51 5.91
C ALA A 35 12.51 6.38 4.41
N GLU A 36 11.49 6.04 3.62
CA GLU A 36 11.67 5.73 2.21
C GLU A 36 10.40 5.90 1.37
N ALA A 37 10.57 5.81 0.05
CA ALA A 37 9.46 5.72 -0.89
C ALA A 37 9.73 4.60 -1.89
N THR A 38 8.84 3.62 -1.91
CA THR A 38 9.04 2.37 -2.65
C THR A 38 7.79 2.02 -3.44
N THR A 39 7.98 1.74 -4.75
CA THR A 39 6.90 1.25 -5.62
C THR A 39 6.88 -0.26 -5.59
N TYR A 40 5.76 -0.82 -5.15
CA TYR A 40 5.49 -2.25 -5.10
C TYR A 40 4.61 -2.66 -6.28
N ARG A 41 5.00 -3.73 -6.96
CA ARG A 41 4.34 -4.31 -8.14
C ARG A 41 3.92 -5.75 -7.85
N VAL A 42 3.22 -6.36 -8.80
CA VAL A 42 2.72 -7.73 -8.70
C VAL A 42 3.81 -8.70 -8.19
N GLY A 43 3.49 -9.43 -7.12
CA GLY A 43 4.41 -10.35 -6.46
C GLY A 43 5.17 -9.74 -5.29
N ASP A 44 5.29 -8.42 -5.22
CA ASP A 44 5.94 -7.74 -4.11
C ASP A 44 5.06 -7.73 -2.85
N VAL A 45 5.74 -7.70 -1.71
CA VAL A 45 5.10 -7.58 -0.39
C VAL A 45 5.61 -6.32 0.29
N PHE A 46 4.70 -5.47 0.75
CA PHE A 46 5.04 -4.37 1.64
C PHE A 46 4.59 -4.66 3.07
N HIS A 47 5.25 -4.01 4.02
CA HIS A 47 4.97 -4.10 5.44
C HIS A 47 4.98 -2.69 6.02
N LEU A 48 3.93 -2.36 6.77
CA LEU A 48 3.79 -1.13 7.52
C LEU A 48 3.54 -1.47 8.99
N ALA A 49 4.29 -0.83 9.88
CA ALA A 49 4.12 -0.98 11.31
C ALA A 49 2.84 -0.28 11.78
N ALA A 50 2.35 -0.68 12.96
CA ALA A 50 1.25 0.01 13.59
C ALA A 50 1.62 1.48 13.85
N ASN A 51 0.71 2.37 13.49
CA ASN A 51 0.83 3.82 13.57
C ASN A 51 1.95 4.44 12.73
N GLU A 52 2.52 3.73 11.76
CA GLU A 52 3.50 4.27 10.82
C GLU A 52 2.82 5.24 9.82
N PRO A 53 3.17 6.55 9.83
CA PRO A 53 2.60 7.51 8.89
C PRO A 53 3.08 7.23 7.48
N HIS A 54 2.14 7.17 6.54
CA HIS A 54 2.45 6.95 5.13
C HIS A 54 1.44 7.58 4.19
N THR A 55 1.86 7.84 2.96
CA THR A 55 0.98 8.17 1.83
C THR A 55 0.94 7.00 0.84
N GLU A 56 -0.13 6.92 0.06
CA GLU A 56 -0.27 5.95 -1.01
C GLU A 56 -0.53 6.65 -2.36
N SER A 57 0.03 6.12 -3.44
CA SER A 57 -0.37 6.51 -4.80
C SER A 57 -0.43 5.28 -5.69
N TYR A 58 -1.47 5.18 -6.51
CA TYR A 58 -1.74 3.99 -7.32
C TYR A 58 -1.42 4.26 -8.79
N GLY A 59 -0.83 3.27 -9.46
CA GLY A 59 -0.45 3.41 -10.86
C GLY A 59 -1.66 3.61 -11.80
N PRO A 60 -1.40 3.80 -13.11
CA PRO A 60 -2.44 4.03 -14.11
C PRO A 60 -3.37 2.82 -14.36
N ALA A 61 -3.05 1.66 -13.80
CA ALA A 61 -3.90 0.46 -13.80
C ALA A 61 -4.60 0.22 -12.45
N GLY A 62 -4.47 1.15 -11.49
CA GLY A 62 -4.91 0.95 -10.11
C GLY A 62 -4.00 -0.03 -9.37
N VAL A 63 -4.50 -0.55 -8.25
CA VAL A 63 -3.83 -1.65 -7.53
C VAL A 63 -4.84 -2.57 -6.88
N ARG A 64 -4.52 -3.87 -6.85
CA ARG A 64 -5.25 -4.87 -6.08
C ARG A 64 -4.28 -5.69 -5.27
N TYR A 65 -4.55 -5.87 -3.97
CA TYR A 65 -3.66 -6.56 -3.05
C TYR A 65 -4.40 -7.34 -1.97
N LEU A 66 -3.74 -8.37 -1.44
CA LEU A 66 -4.18 -9.10 -0.26
C LEU A 66 -3.45 -8.56 0.96
N VAL A 67 -4.20 -8.07 1.96
CA VAL A 67 -3.63 -7.56 3.21
C VAL A 67 -4.00 -8.44 4.41
N GLY A 68 -3.00 -8.78 5.21
CA GLY A 68 -3.12 -9.27 6.58
C GLY A 68 -2.94 -8.13 7.57
N ARG A 69 -3.71 -8.16 8.67
CA ARG A 69 -3.66 -7.16 9.74
C ARG A 69 -3.45 -7.85 11.08
N ARG A 70 -2.55 -7.35 11.91
CA ARG A 70 -2.27 -7.87 13.26
C ARG A 70 -2.25 -6.75 14.28
#